data_AF-A0A936I4B6-F1
#
_entry.id   AF-A0A936I4B6-F1
#
_cell.length_a   1.000
_cell.length_b   1.000
_cell.length_c   1.000
_cell.angle_alpha   90.00
_cell.angle_beta   90.00
_cell.angle_gamma   90.00
#
_symmetry.space_group_name_H-M   'P 1'
#
loop_
_entity.id
_entity.type
_entity.pdbx_description
1 polymer ?
#
loop_
_entity_poly.entity_id
_entity_poly.type
_entity_poly.pdbx_seq_one_letter_code
_entity_poly.pdbx_strand_id
1 'polypeptide(L)'
;MSTGEPTPADLYTGDLEWFDTVGLDSPIVAERVACFWQYPRIFGEAAKRAQEASNVEEEGVYRFIQLLLGISPSFDDPAQPYVPSYRGPDGRNAIPSDFTAKDLEALDRVLSKSKDPAIRSRLLDYRFLSKKPMDYKAAQASVEEALLHVEKVLLHDKAFEVPHMLRRALQLVRVTNQGSKDLGKRTTELAERAVRELGQPPFGARFIQCLRLVQEYGIGDAQQFIALAKVAAEHHKADRREDIFRDYWIIVLDYEQQLGIQENQQKAHVEMGESYLRQIEIQIARGGPVNSIAAEHTKRAIIAFTGHQGPRPCSCKGTSPLGDT
;
A
#
# COMPACT_ATOMS: atom_id res chain seq x y z
N MET A 1 1.76 23.00 29.90
CA MET A 1 3.07 22.35 30.08
C MET A 1 3.26 21.40 28.91
N SER A 2 4.14 21.75 27.97
CA SER A 2 4.47 20.88 26.85
C SER A 2 5.12 19.63 27.44
N THR A 3 4.47 18.48 27.29
CA THR A 3 5.12 17.17 27.47
C THR A 3 6.10 17.03 26.32
N GLY A 4 7.26 17.68 26.46
CA GLY A 4 8.32 17.60 25.47
C GLY A 4 8.78 16.16 25.41
N GLU A 5 8.33 15.45 24.37
CA GLU A 5 8.92 14.16 24.03
C GLU A 5 10.45 14.38 23.92
N PRO A 6 11.27 13.50 24.51
CA PRO A 6 12.71 13.62 24.44
C PRO A 6 13.15 13.73 22.97
N THR A 7 14.13 14.58 22.69
CA THR A 7 14.71 14.71 21.34
C THR A 7 15.10 13.32 20.85
N PRO A 8 14.63 12.88 19.66
CA PRO A 8 14.95 11.56 19.14
C PRO A 8 16.47 11.40 19.05
N ALA A 9 17.00 10.31 19.59
CA ALA A 9 18.39 9.94 19.36
C ALA A 9 18.59 9.62 17.87
N ASP A 10 19.82 9.84 17.37
CA ASP A 10 20.18 9.46 16.00
C ASP A 10 19.83 7.99 15.75
N LEU A 11 19.11 7.72 14.67
CA LEU A 11 18.89 6.36 14.18
C LEU A 11 20.20 5.74 13.68
N TYR A 12 21.04 6.55 13.03
CA TYR A 12 22.34 6.13 12.55
C TYR A 12 23.46 6.45 13.55
N THR A 13 23.96 5.40 14.21
CA THR A 13 25.03 5.53 15.21
C THR A 13 26.44 5.33 14.63
N GLY A 14 26.56 4.85 13.38
CA GLY A 14 27.84 4.59 12.72
C GLY A 14 28.56 5.82 12.14
N ASP A 15 29.66 5.55 11.44
CA ASP A 15 30.43 6.54 10.67
C ASP A 15 29.93 6.63 9.22
N LEU A 16 29.71 7.85 8.72
CA LEU A 16 29.23 8.09 7.36
C LEU A 16 30.18 7.56 6.28
N GLU A 17 31.46 7.36 6.59
CA GLU A 17 32.43 6.75 5.67
C GLU A 17 32.17 5.26 5.42
N TRP A 18 31.44 4.56 6.31
CA TRP A 18 31.12 3.13 6.12
C TRP A 18 30.24 2.89 4.88
N PHE A 19 29.49 3.89 4.43
CA PHE A 19 28.74 3.76 3.18
C PHE A 19 29.67 3.67 1.96
N ASP A 20 30.94 4.06 2.05
CA ASP A 20 31.95 4.01 0.98
C ASP A 20 32.48 2.60 0.69
N THR A 21 32.44 1.73 1.68
CA THR A 21 32.95 0.36 1.59
C THR A 21 31.82 -0.67 1.48
N VAL A 22 30.65 -0.41 2.05
CA VAL A 22 29.55 -1.37 2.13
C VAL A 22 28.73 -1.44 0.83
N GLY A 23 28.55 -2.64 0.30
CA GLY A 23 27.69 -2.91 -0.85
C GLY A 23 26.21 -2.88 -0.51
N LEU A 24 25.56 -1.70 -0.60
CA LEU A 24 24.20 -1.48 -0.08
C LEU A 24 23.14 -2.43 -0.65
N ASP A 25 23.18 -2.73 -1.95
CA ASP A 25 22.17 -3.56 -2.60
C ASP A 25 22.53 -5.07 -2.56
N SER A 26 23.71 -5.44 -2.03
CA SER A 26 24.18 -6.83 -2.00
C SER A 26 23.19 -7.80 -1.34
N PRO A 27 22.54 -7.45 -0.20
CA PRO A 27 21.58 -8.34 0.44
C PRO A 27 20.36 -8.66 -0.44
N ILE A 28 19.81 -7.67 -1.15
CA ILE A 28 18.60 -7.85 -1.96
C ILE A 28 18.90 -8.52 -3.31
N VAL A 29 20.08 -8.28 -3.89
CA VAL A 29 20.53 -8.93 -5.13
C VAL A 29 20.73 -10.43 -4.90
N ALA A 30 21.31 -10.82 -3.76
CA ALA A 30 21.55 -12.22 -3.42
C ALA A 30 20.24 -13.03 -3.28
N GLU A 31 19.21 -12.43 -2.68
CA GLU A 31 17.94 -13.09 -2.37
C GLU A 31 16.92 -13.05 -3.53
N ARG A 32 17.19 -12.30 -4.62
CA ARG A 32 16.33 -12.16 -5.81
C ARG A 32 14.87 -11.79 -5.46
N VAL A 33 14.70 -10.89 -4.50
CA VAL A 33 13.39 -10.58 -3.95
C VAL A 33 12.65 -9.56 -4.80
N ALA A 34 11.41 -9.90 -5.17
CA ALA A 34 10.50 -9.02 -5.91
C ALA A 34 9.57 -8.20 -5.01
N CYS A 35 9.47 -8.53 -3.71
CA CYS A 35 8.55 -7.89 -2.79
C CYS A 35 9.27 -6.97 -1.81
N PHE A 36 9.03 -5.66 -1.92
CA PHE A 36 9.63 -4.65 -1.05
C PHE A 36 9.41 -4.92 0.45
N TRP A 37 8.26 -5.49 0.83
CA TRP A 37 7.91 -5.78 2.24
C TRP A 37 8.88 -6.75 2.92
N GLN A 38 9.66 -7.50 2.16
CA GLN A 38 10.65 -8.42 2.70
C GLN A 38 12.00 -7.75 2.96
N TYR A 39 12.25 -6.55 2.45
CA TYR A 39 13.54 -5.87 2.56
C TYR A 39 13.98 -5.64 4.01
N PRO A 40 13.13 -5.20 4.94
CA PRO A 40 13.55 -5.03 6.33
C PRO A 40 14.07 -6.32 6.96
N ARG A 41 13.42 -7.45 6.66
CA ARG A 41 13.87 -8.78 7.12
C ARG A 41 15.23 -9.13 6.50
N ILE A 42 15.39 -8.94 5.19
CA ILE A 42 16.64 -9.27 4.46
C ILE A 42 17.82 -8.45 5.00
N PHE A 43 17.63 -7.14 5.18
CA PHE A 43 18.67 -6.28 5.75
C PHE A 43 18.93 -6.62 7.22
N GLY A 44 17.91 -7.00 7.99
CA GLY A 44 18.10 -7.47 9.37
C GLY A 44 18.89 -8.78 9.47
N GLU A 45 18.67 -9.71 8.55
CA GLU A 45 19.46 -10.95 8.44
C GLU A 45 20.89 -10.67 7.98
N ALA A 46 21.08 -9.74 7.04
CA ALA A 46 22.42 -9.31 6.61
C ALA A 46 23.19 -8.63 7.76
N ALA A 47 22.54 -7.74 8.51
CA ALA A 47 23.13 -7.12 9.69
C ALA A 47 23.52 -8.16 10.76
N LYS A 48 22.68 -9.18 10.97
CA LYS A 48 22.99 -10.28 11.89
C LYS A 48 24.20 -11.10 11.43
N ARG A 49 24.30 -11.42 10.14
CA ARG A 49 25.47 -12.12 9.59
C ARG A 49 26.75 -11.29 9.70
N ALA A 50 26.68 -9.99 9.45
CA ALA A 50 27.80 -9.07 9.61
C ALA A 50 28.27 -9.00 11.08
N GLN A 51 27.32 -8.95 12.02
CA GLN A 51 27.60 -9.03 13.46
C GLN A 51 28.31 -10.32 13.84
N GLU A 52 27.81 -11.48 13.39
CA GLU A 52 28.43 -12.79 13.63
C GLU A 52 29.85 -12.87 13.04
N ALA A 53 30.11 -12.17 11.93
CA ALA A 53 31.42 -12.03 11.31
C ALA A 53 32.30 -10.91 11.92
N SER A 54 31.82 -10.22 12.96
CA SER A 54 32.49 -9.04 13.55
C SER A 54 32.78 -7.91 12.55
N ASN A 55 31.98 -7.80 11.48
CA ASN A 55 32.05 -6.70 10.52
C ASN A 55 31.14 -5.55 10.97
N VAL A 56 31.70 -4.65 11.78
CA VAL A 56 30.98 -3.52 12.38
C VAL A 56 30.41 -2.53 11.36
N GLU A 57 31.09 -2.34 10.22
CA GLU A 57 30.68 -1.42 9.16
C GLU A 57 29.39 -1.90 8.49
N GLU A 58 29.40 -3.17 8.03
CA GLU A 58 28.23 -3.79 7.41
C GLU A 58 27.08 -3.93 8.39
N GLU A 59 27.35 -4.31 9.65
CA GLU A 59 26.30 -4.39 10.66
C GLU A 59 25.60 -3.03 10.81
N GLY A 60 26.36 -1.96 11.04
CA GLY A 60 25.80 -0.63 11.27
C GLY A 60 24.99 -0.12 10.08
N VAL A 61 25.54 -0.25 8.86
CA VAL A 61 24.87 0.19 7.63
C VAL A 61 23.60 -0.63 7.35
N TYR A 62 23.66 -1.95 7.43
CA TYR A 62 22.49 -2.79 7.16
C TYR A 62 21.41 -2.65 8.24
N ARG A 63 21.79 -2.45 9.51
CA ARG A 63 20.83 -2.16 10.59
C ARG A 63 20.09 -0.86 10.34
N PHE A 64 20.79 0.18 9.89
CA PHE A 64 20.16 1.46 9.55
C PHE A 64 19.18 1.33 8.38
N ILE A 65 19.58 0.67 7.30
CA ILE A 65 18.69 0.43 6.16
C ILE A 65 17.48 -0.42 6.59
N GLN A 66 17.67 -1.45 7.41
CA GLN A 66 16.57 -2.22 8.00
C GLN A 66 15.57 -1.31 8.72
N LEU A 67 16.04 -0.38 9.56
CA LEU A 67 15.18 0.53 10.30
C LEU A 67 14.40 1.46 9.36
N LEU A 68 15.07 2.08 8.38
CA LEU A 68 14.43 2.94 7.39
C LEU A 68 13.33 2.22 6.61
N LEU A 69 13.61 1.00 6.14
CA LEU A 69 12.65 0.22 5.36
C LEU A 69 11.55 -0.41 6.24
N GLY A 70 11.79 -0.54 7.55
CA GLY A 70 10.85 -1.07 8.54
C GLY A 70 9.77 -0.09 9.00
N ILE A 71 9.83 1.17 8.56
CA ILE A 71 8.78 2.16 8.84
C ILE A 71 7.53 1.78 8.03
N SER A 72 6.41 1.61 8.74
CA SER A 72 5.15 1.19 8.13
C SER A 72 4.50 2.35 7.38
N PRO A 73 4.20 2.18 6.08
CA PRO A 73 3.39 3.15 5.36
C PRO A 73 1.93 3.06 5.80
N SER A 74 1.27 4.20 5.87
CA SER A 74 -0.17 4.34 6.10
C SER A 74 -0.71 5.40 5.15
N PHE A 75 -0.83 5.02 3.88
CA PHE A 75 -1.24 5.95 2.83
C PHE A 75 -2.75 6.23 2.79
N ASP A 76 -3.50 5.78 3.79
CA ASP A 76 -4.91 6.15 3.97
C ASP A 76 -5.05 7.58 4.50
N ASP A 77 -4.02 8.10 5.20
CA ASP A 77 -3.90 9.49 5.60
C ASP A 77 -2.72 10.17 4.87
N PRO A 78 -2.99 11.00 3.83
CA PRO A 78 -1.94 11.70 3.10
C PRO A 78 -1.11 12.67 3.98
N ALA A 79 -1.68 13.14 5.10
CA ALA A 79 -0.99 14.06 6.02
C ALA A 79 0.02 13.33 6.91
N GLN A 80 -0.25 12.06 7.22
CA GLN A 80 0.65 11.18 7.98
C GLN A 80 0.89 9.86 7.24
N PRO A 81 1.62 9.87 6.11
CA PRO A 81 1.79 8.71 5.24
C PRO A 81 2.64 7.60 5.85
N TYR A 82 3.27 7.83 7.00
CA TYR A 82 4.09 6.88 7.73
C TYR A 82 3.76 6.89 9.21
N VAL A 83 3.62 5.70 9.77
CA VAL A 83 3.29 5.51 11.19
C VAL A 83 4.33 4.61 11.85
N PRO A 84 4.54 4.77 13.18
CA PRO A 84 5.37 3.84 13.92
C PRO A 84 4.83 2.42 13.80
N SER A 85 5.67 1.48 13.37
CA SER A 85 5.31 0.06 13.29
C SER A 85 5.18 -0.61 14.66
N TYR A 86 5.79 -0.02 15.70
CA TYR A 86 5.66 -0.41 17.10
C TYR A 86 5.40 0.82 17.96
N ARG A 87 4.50 0.65 18.94
CA ARG A 87 4.24 1.59 20.05
C ARG A 87 4.06 0.77 21.32
N GLY A 88 4.89 1.03 22.32
CA GLY A 88 4.87 0.32 23.60
C GLY A 88 5.25 1.23 24.77
N PRO A 89 5.32 0.66 25.99
CA PRO A 89 5.67 1.42 27.20
C PRO A 89 7.02 2.16 27.09
N ASP A 90 7.97 1.56 26.37
CA ASP A 90 9.33 2.08 26.22
C ASP A 90 9.49 3.04 25.02
N GLY A 91 8.38 3.40 24.36
CA GLY A 91 8.36 4.36 23.27
C GLY A 91 7.80 3.80 21.96
N ARG A 92 8.28 4.33 20.84
CA ARG A 92 7.80 3.98 19.51
C ARG A 92 8.94 3.91 18.51
N ASN A 93 8.72 3.16 17.42
CA ASN A 93 9.62 3.23 16.27
C ASN A 93 9.60 4.64 15.66
N ALA A 94 10.73 5.05 15.09
CA ALA A 94 10.85 6.33 14.43
C ALA A 94 9.99 6.42 13.16
N ILE A 95 9.56 7.64 12.86
CA ILE A 95 8.94 8.04 11.60
C ILE A 95 9.80 9.12 10.93
N PRO A 96 9.59 9.47 9.65
CA PRO A 96 10.46 10.40 8.95
C PRO A 96 10.62 11.77 9.64
N SER A 97 9.59 12.26 10.36
CA SER A 97 9.68 13.52 11.10
C SER A 97 10.61 13.47 12.31
N ASP A 98 11.05 12.28 12.74
CA ASP A 98 11.96 12.11 13.87
C ASP A 98 13.43 12.14 13.44
N PHE A 99 13.73 12.12 12.14
CA PHE A 99 15.09 12.00 11.63
C PHE A 99 15.93 13.24 12.00
N THR A 100 17.11 12.99 12.55
CA THR A 100 18.08 14.04 12.87
C THR A 100 18.84 14.48 11.62
N ALA A 101 19.65 15.53 11.73
CA ALA A 101 20.53 15.95 10.64
C ALA A 101 21.49 14.83 10.21
N LYS A 102 22.04 14.08 11.17
CA LYS A 102 22.93 12.94 10.90
C LYS A 102 22.19 11.82 10.16
N ASP A 103 20.95 11.53 10.54
CA ASP A 103 20.13 10.51 9.86
C ASP A 103 19.85 10.90 8.41
N LEU A 104 19.60 12.20 8.15
CA LEU A 104 19.39 12.71 6.80
C LEU A 104 20.67 12.63 5.95
N GLU A 105 21.84 12.90 6.53
CA GLU A 105 23.12 12.70 5.85
C GLU A 105 23.37 11.23 5.51
N ALA A 106 23.11 10.32 6.46
CA ALA A 106 23.21 8.88 6.23
C ALA A 106 22.21 8.39 5.17
N LEU A 107 20.96 8.89 5.20
CA LEU A 107 19.94 8.60 4.19
C LEU A 107 20.40 9.05 2.79
N ASP A 108 21.05 10.20 2.68
CA ASP A 108 21.60 10.70 1.42
C ASP A 108 22.73 9.82 0.88
N ARG A 109 23.56 9.27 1.76
CA ARG A 109 24.56 8.25 1.38
C ARG A 109 23.89 7.01 0.80
N VAL A 110 22.80 6.52 1.41
CA VAL A 110 22.03 5.39 0.87
C VAL A 110 21.45 5.73 -0.51
N LEU A 111 20.81 6.90 -0.65
CA LEU A 111 20.23 7.36 -1.91
C LEU A 111 21.25 7.52 -3.03
N SER A 112 22.48 7.93 -2.72
CA SER A 112 23.52 8.09 -3.75
C SER A 112 24.06 6.77 -4.31
N LYS A 113 23.86 5.64 -3.60
CA LYS A 113 24.50 4.36 -3.89
C LYS A 113 23.54 3.24 -4.24
N SER A 114 22.36 3.23 -3.63
CA SER A 114 21.34 2.23 -3.96
C SER A 114 20.82 2.49 -5.37
N LYS A 115 20.73 1.41 -6.14
CA LYS A 115 20.19 1.37 -7.51
C LYS A 115 18.80 0.76 -7.54
N ASP A 116 18.30 0.26 -6.41
CA ASP A 116 16.98 -0.35 -6.35
C ASP A 116 15.87 0.72 -6.33
N PRO A 117 14.97 0.74 -7.34
CA PRO A 117 13.95 1.79 -7.41
C PRO A 117 12.97 1.80 -6.24
N ALA A 118 12.69 0.65 -5.60
CA ALA A 118 11.79 0.61 -4.46
C ALA A 118 12.42 1.24 -3.21
N ILE A 119 13.68 0.93 -2.93
CA ILE A 119 14.44 1.58 -1.85
C ILE A 119 14.52 3.09 -2.12
N ARG A 120 14.96 3.48 -3.32
CA ARG A 120 15.13 4.88 -3.70
C ARG A 120 13.84 5.68 -3.58
N SER A 121 12.74 5.15 -4.13
CA SER A 121 11.41 5.75 -4.03
C SER A 121 11.03 6.03 -2.57
N ARG A 122 11.21 5.04 -1.69
CA ARG A 122 10.87 5.17 -0.27
C ARG A 122 11.70 6.23 0.43
N LEU A 123 13.01 6.22 0.25
CA LEU A 123 13.92 7.14 0.93
C LEU A 123 13.78 8.58 0.41
N LEU A 124 13.47 8.77 -0.87
CA LEU A 124 13.14 10.08 -1.44
C LEU A 124 11.84 10.66 -0.84
N ASP A 125 10.83 9.82 -0.56
CA ASP A 125 9.61 10.26 0.14
C ASP A 125 9.92 10.66 1.59
N TYR A 126 10.76 9.91 2.30
CA TYR A 126 11.22 10.32 3.63
C TYR A 126 11.94 11.67 3.58
N ARG A 127 12.89 11.85 2.64
CA ARG A 127 13.59 13.12 2.47
C ARG A 127 12.63 14.28 2.23
N PHE A 128 11.60 14.08 1.39
CA PHE A 128 10.55 15.06 1.16
C PHE A 128 9.81 15.44 2.45
N LEU A 129 9.47 14.46 3.29
CA LEU A 129 8.72 14.66 4.52
C LEU A 129 9.56 15.28 5.65
N SER A 130 10.82 14.89 5.76
CA SER A 130 11.72 15.28 6.85
C SER A 130 12.32 16.68 6.67
N LYS A 131 12.51 17.17 5.44
CA LYS A 131 13.09 18.50 5.22
C LYS A 131 12.06 19.63 5.37
N LYS A 132 12.51 20.76 5.93
CA LYS A 132 11.78 22.04 5.99
C LYS A 132 12.68 23.16 5.42
N PRO A 133 12.28 23.88 4.36
CA PRO A 133 11.07 23.68 3.55
C PRO A 133 11.05 22.31 2.85
N MET A 134 9.86 21.86 2.43
CA MET A 134 9.68 20.56 1.78
C MET A 134 10.48 20.46 0.47
N ASP A 135 11.14 19.33 0.24
CA ASP A 135 11.93 19.07 -0.98
C ASP A 135 11.05 18.46 -2.09
N TYR A 136 10.35 19.31 -2.83
CA TYR A 136 9.44 18.86 -3.90
C TYR A 136 10.16 18.10 -5.03
N LYS A 137 11.47 18.33 -5.24
CA LYS A 137 12.26 17.56 -6.21
C LYS A 137 12.45 16.13 -5.73
N ALA A 138 12.68 15.92 -4.43
CA ALA A 138 12.73 14.58 -3.85
C ALA A 138 11.39 13.86 -4.01
N ALA A 139 10.25 14.53 -3.80
CA ALA A 139 8.93 13.94 -4.03
C ALA A 139 8.70 13.54 -5.50
N GLN A 140 9.09 14.37 -6.47
CA GLN A 140 8.98 14.03 -7.90
C GLN A 140 9.86 12.83 -8.25
N ALA A 141 11.11 12.81 -7.76
CA ALA A 141 12.01 11.69 -7.97
C ALA A 141 11.47 10.41 -7.28
N SER A 142 10.83 10.52 -6.12
CA SER A 142 10.17 9.38 -5.45
C SER A 142 9.09 8.75 -6.33
N VAL A 143 8.29 9.57 -7.01
CA VAL A 143 7.28 9.10 -7.97
C VAL A 143 7.94 8.38 -9.12
N GLU A 144 8.96 8.96 -9.76
CA GLU A 144 9.67 8.33 -10.90
C GLU A 144 10.21 6.94 -10.53
N GLU A 145 10.90 6.84 -9.39
CA GLU A 145 11.43 5.57 -8.88
C GLU A 145 10.32 4.57 -8.53
N ALA A 146 9.18 5.05 -8.02
CA ALA A 146 8.00 4.21 -7.76
C ALA A 146 7.44 3.63 -9.05
N LEU A 147 7.29 4.46 -10.09
CA LEU A 147 6.79 4.01 -11.39
C LEU A 147 7.74 2.96 -11.96
N LEU A 148 9.06 3.21 -11.98
CA LEU A 148 10.06 2.24 -12.43
C LEU A 148 9.96 0.89 -11.71
N HIS A 149 9.79 0.90 -10.38
CA HIS A 149 9.59 -0.36 -9.63
C HIS A 149 8.30 -1.04 -10.03
N VAL A 150 7.18 -0.32 -10.05
CA VAL A 150 5.88 -0.88 -10.40
C VAL A 150 5.91 -1.49 -11.80
N GLU A 151 6.52 -0.85 -12.79
CA GLU A 151 6.67 -1.44 -14.13
C GLU A 151 7.41 -2.77 -14.12
N LYS A 152 8.46 -2.88 -13.30
CA LYS A 152 9.26 -4.10 -13.17
C LYS A 152 8.50 -5.25 -12.51
N VAL A 153 7.64 -4.95 -11.52
CA VAL A 153 7.05 -5.98 -10.64
C VAL A 153 5.53 -6.16 -10.81
N LEU A 154 4.87 -5.38 -11.66
CA LEU A 154 3.40 -5.36 -11.80
C LEU A 154 2.81 -6.77 -11.92
N LEU A 155 3.34 -7.58 -12.83
CA LEU A 155 2.88 -8.94 -13.10
C LEU A 155 3.49 -10.00 -12.18
N HIS A 156 4.38 -9.63 -11.25
CA HIS A 156 4.96 -10.60 -10.34
C HIS A 156 3.96 -10.95 -9.21
N ASP A 157 3.69 -12.25 -9.02
CA ASP A 157 2.67 -12.75 -8.07
C ASP A 157 2.81 -12.27 -6.61
N LYS A 158 4.03 -11.88 -6.21
CA LYS A 158 4.37 -11.49 -4.83
C LYS A 158 4.50 -9.98 -4.66
N ALA A 159 4.24 -9.18 -5.70
CA ALA A 159 4.39 -7.73 -5.64
C ALA A 159 3.15 -7.05 -5.04
N PHE A 160 2.88 -7.36 -3.76
CA PHE A 160 1.75 -6.82 -2.98
C PHE A 160 1.86 -5.32 -2.71
N GLU A 161 3.04 -4.73 -2.88
CA GLU A 161 3.29 -3.29 -2.72
C GLU A 161 2.73 -2.42 -3.86
N VAL A 162 2.41 -3.00 -5.03
CA VAL A 162 2.01 -2.23 -6.22
C VAL A 162 0.89 -1.23 -5.94
N PRO A 163 -0.25 -1.61 -5.31
CA PRO A 163 -1.32 -0.65 -5.03
C PRO A 163 -0.90 0.43 -4.03
N HIS A 164 -0.03 0.11 -3.07
CA HIS A 164 0.48 1.08 -2.09
C HIS A 164 1.41 2.10 -2.75
N MET A 165 2.33 1.65 -3.61
CA MET A 165 3.24 2.55 -4.33
C MET A 165 2.50 3.45 -5.32
N LEU A 166 1.52 2.92 -6.05
CA LEU A 166 0.67 3.72 -6.93
C LEU A 166 -0.15 4.75 -6.15
N ARG A 167 -0.74 4.36 -5.01
CA ARG A 167 -1.46 5.28 -4.12
C ARG A 167 -0.56 6.43 -3.68
N ARG A 168 0.64 6.12 -3.18
CA ARG A 168 1.56 7.17 -2.72
C ARG A 168 2.05 8.04 -3.88
N ALA A 169 2.33 7.45 -5.04
CA ALA A 169 2.71 8.19 -6.24
C ALA A 169 1.62 9.22 -6.64
N LEU A 170 0.34 8.81 -6.65
CA LEU A 170 -0.78 9.70 -6.93
C LEU A 170 -0.92 10.84 -5.90
N GLN A 171 -0.70 10.54 -4.60
CA GLN A 171 -0.67 11.57 -3.56
C GLN A 171 0.47 12.57 -3.76
N LEU A 172 1.68 12.08 -4.05
CA LEU A 172 2.85 12.90 -4.29
C LEU A 172 2.68 13.79 -5.52
N VAL A 173 2.12 13.28 -6.62
CA VAL A 173 1.78 14.08 -7.80
C VAL A 173 0.82 15.23 -7.45
N ARG A 174 -0.21 14.97 -6.64
CA ARG A 174 -1.18 16.01 -6.23
C ARG A 174 -0.53 17.13 -5.41
N VAL A 175 0.40 16.80 -4.51
CA VAL A 175 1.07 17.82 -3.67
C VAL A 175 2.24 18.51 -4.37
N THR A 176 2.84 17.87 -5.38
CA THR A 176 3.96 18.41 -6.18
C THR A 176 3.50 19.16 -7.42
N ASN A 177 2.26 19.68 -7.43
CA ASN A 177 1.49 20.30 -8.52
C ASN A 177 2.19 21.47 -9.29
N GLN A 178 3.49 21.68 -9.07
CA GLN A 178 4.33 22.76 -9.55
C GLN A 178 5.26 22.39 -10.74
N GLY A 179 5.25 21.18 -11.32
CA GLY A 179 6.34 20.84 -12.26
C GLY A 179 6.04 19.96 -13.48
N SER A 180 5.26 18.89 -13.38
CA SER A 180 5.20 17.93 -14.49
C SER A 180 3.81 17.35 -14.70
N LYS A 181 3.04 17.97 -15.60
CA LYS A 181 1.79 17.40 -16.13
C LYS A 181 2.03 16.00 -16.71
N ASP A 182 3.21 15.77 -17.28
CA ASP A 182 3.63 14.48 -17.82
C ASP A 182 3.73 13.40 -16.73
N LEU A 183 4.36 13.71 -15.59
CA LEU A 183 4.50 12.77 -14.47
C LEU A 183 3.14 12.35 -13.90
N GLY A 184 2.21 13.29 -13.78
CA GLY A 184 0.85 13.00 -13.35
C GLY A 184 0.13 12.08 -14.34
N LYS A 185 0.20 12.39 -15.63
CA LYS A 185 -0.36 11.56 -16.70
C LYS A 185 0.20 10.13 -16.67
N ARG A 186 1.52 9.98 -16.64
CA ARG A 186 2.20 8.66 -16.56
C ARG A 186 1.78 7.86 -15.33
N THR A 187 1.61 8.53 -14.18
CA THR A 187 1.15 7.88 -12.94
C THR A 187 -0.28 7.37 -13.08
N THR A 188 -1.19 8.16 -13.66
CA THR A 188 -2.58 7.74 -13.89
C THR A 188 -2.69 6.62 -14.93
N GLU A 189 -1.91 6.71 -16.01
CA GLU A 189 -1.84 5.67 -17.05
C GLU A 189 -1.33 4.35 -16.50
N LEU A 190 -0.30 4.38 -15.64
CA LEU A 190 0.21 3.17 -14.99
C LEU A 190 -0.82 2.57 -14.01
N ALA A 191 -1.54 3.40 -13.26
CA ALA A 191 -2.59 2.92 -12.36
C ALA A 191 -3.75 2.26 -13.12
N GLU A 192 -4.18 2.85 -14.22
CA GLU A 192 -5.18 2.25 -15.12
C GLU A 192 -4.66 0.95 -15.76
N ARG A 193 -3.42 0.94 -16.25
CA ARG A 193 -2.78 -0.27 -16.81
C ARG A 193 -2.73 -1.39 -15.77
N ALA A 194 -2.40 -1.08 -14.52
CA ALA A 194 -2.37 -2.06 -13.44
C ALA A 194 -3.74 -2.73 -13.23
N VAL A 195 -4.84 -1.98 -13.35
CA VAL A 195 -6.20 -2.57 -13.28
C VAL A 195 -6.46 -3.49 -14.46
N ARG A 196 -6.09 -3.10 -15.68
CA ARG A 196 -6.30 -3.94 -16.89
C ARG A 196 -5.49 -5.23 -16.87
N GLU A 197 -4.23 -5.14 -16.44
CA GLU A 197 -3.30 -6.27 -16.37
C GLU A 197 -3.62 -7.24 -15.21
N LEU A 198 -3.92 -6.71 -14.02
CA LEU A 198 -4.32 -7.53 -12.86
C LEU A 198 -5.78 -8.01 -12.96
N GLY A 199 -6.58 -7.42 -13.85
CA GLY A 199 -7.94 -7.81 -14.18
C GLY A 199 -8.01 -9.05 -15.08
N GLN A 200 -6.99 -9.90 -15.06
CA GLN A 200 -6.95 -11.20 -15.72
C GLN A 200 -6.84 -12.31 -14.66
N PRO A 201 -7.40 -13.51 -14.90
CA PRO A 201 -7.20 -14.64 -14.00
C PRO A 201 -5.71 -15.02 -13.85
N PRO A 202 -5.25 -15.41 -12.65
CA PRO A 202 -6.02 -15.50 -11.41
C PRO A 202 -6.24 -14.13 -10.76
N PHE A 203 -7.49 -13.84 -10.39
CA PHE A 203 -7.84 -12.58 -9.73
C PHE A 203 -7.34 -12.57 -8.28
N GLY A 204 -6.45 -11.63 -7.96
CA GLY A 204 -5.84 -11.50 -6.64
C GLY A 204 -6.30 -10.26 -5.87
N ALA A 205 -5.97 -10.18 -4.58
CA ALA A 205 -6.28 -9.03 -3.73
C ALA A 205 -5.74 -7.69 -4.29
N ARG A 206 -4.63 -7.73 -5.05
CA ARG A 206 -4.06 -6.55 -5.71
C ARG A 206 -5.02 -5.93 -6.72
N PHE A 207 -5.83 -6.74 -7.41
CA PHE A 207 -6.80 -6.25 -8.38
C PHE A 207 -7.91 -5.43 -7.69
N ILE A 208 -8.46 -5.93 -6.58
CA ILE A 208 -9.44 -5.20 -5.73
C ILE A 208 -8.87 -3.86 -5.26
N GLN A 209 -7.63 -3.88 -4.76
CA GLN A 209 -6.96 -2.68 -4.26
C GLN A 209 -6.73 -1.66 -5.38
N CYS A 210 -6.32 -2.09 -6.59
CA CYS A 210 -6.17 -1.22 -7.74
C CYS A 210 -7.52 -0.67 -8.24
N LEU A 211 -8.59 -1.49 -8.28
CA LEU A 211 -9.93 -1.04 -8.64
C LEU A 211 -10.42 0.07 -7.71
N ARG A 212 -10.27 -0.11 -6.39
CA ARG A 212 -10.62 0.92 -5.40
C ARG A 212 -9.75 2.17 -5.54
N LEU A 213 -8.47 1.99 -5.85
CA LEU A 213 -7.55 3.11 -6.04
C LEU A 213 -7.94 3.97 -7.25
N VAL A 214 -8.15 3.38 -8.43
CA VAL A 214 -8.54 4.17 -9.61
C VAL A 214 -9.93 4.79 -9.43
N GLN A 215 -10.83 4.12 -8.70
CA GLN A 215 -12.12 4.67 -8.30
C GLN A 215 -11.98 5.93 -7.43
N GLU A 216 -11.18 5.86 -6.38
CA GLU A 216 -10.94 6.97 -5.44
C GLU A 216 -10.34 8.20 -6.14
N TYR A 217 -9.52 7.98 -7.16
CA TYR A 217 -8.85 9.05 -7.91
C TYR A 217 -9.59 9.46 -9.20
N GLY A 218 -10.71 8.83 -9.53
CA GLY A 218 -11.48 9.11 -10.76
C GLY A 218 -10.66 8.85 -12.03
N ILE A 219 -9.86 7.79 -12.04
CA ILE A 219 -8.98 7.41 -13.14
C ILE A 219 -9.69 6.38 -14.03
N GLY A 220 -9.56 6.48 -15.35
CA GLY A 220 -9.99 5.47 -16.31
C GLY A 220 -11.50 5.42 -16.59
N ASP A 221 -11.93 4.35 -17.27
CA ASP A 221 -13.33 4.11 -17.63
C ASP A 221 -14.04 3.24 -16.57
N ALA A 222 -14.92 3.87 -15.80
CA ALA A 222 -15.71 3.23 -14.76
C ALA A 222 -16.60 2.08 -15.29
N GLN A 223 -17.16 2.19 -16.50
CA GLN A 223 -17.99 1.12 -17.07
C GLN A 223 -17.15 -0.12 -17.37
N GLN A 224 -15.95 0.09 -17.90
CA GLN A 224 -15.00 -0.99 -18.13
C GLN A 224 -14.59 -1.67 -16.81
N PHE A 225 -14.35 -0.89 -15.75
CA PHE A 225 -13.97 -1.44 -14.45
C PHE A 225 -15.11 -2.18 -13.76
N ILE A 226 -16.35 -1.71 -13.89
CA ILE A 226 -17.55 -2.47 -13.48
C ILE A 226 -17.59 -3.82 -14.20
N ALA A 227 -17.36 -3.85 -15.52
CA ALA A 227 -17.38 -5.10 -16.28
C ALA A 227 -16.29 -6.07 -15.80
N LEU A 228 -15.06 -5.61 -15.59
CA LEU A 228 -13.97 -6.45 -15.06
C LEU A 228 -14.27 -6.98 -13.64
N ALA A 229 -14.81 -6.13 -12.76
CA ALA A 229 -15.19 -6.54 -11.41
C ALA A 229 -16.26 -7.65 -11.43
N LYS A 230 -17.24 -7.58 -12.32
CA LYS A 230 -18.26 -8.63 -12.49
C LYS A 230 -17.65 -9.95 -12.97
N VAL A 231 -16.72 -9.91 -13.92
CA VAL A 231 -16.01 -11.12 -14.38
C VAL A 231 -15.23 -11.75 -13.22
N ALA A 232 -14.53 -10.94 -12.43
CA ALA A 232 -13.79 -11.43 -11.27
C ALA A 232 -14.70 -11.99 -10.17
N ALA A 233 -15.87 -11.38 -9.95
CA ALA A 233 -16.89 -11.92 -9.05
C ALA A 233 -17.30 -13.34 -9.50
N GLU A 234 -17.73 -13.52 -10.75
CA GLU A 234 -18.15 -14.85 -11.24
C GLU A 234 -17.05 -15.90 -11.14
N HIS A 235 -15.78 -15.52 -11.37
CA HIS A 235 -14.64 -16.42 -11.14
C HIS A 235 -14.56 -16.89 -9.67
N HIS A 236 -14.64 -15.97 -8.71
CA HIS A 236 -14.59 -16.34 -7.29
C HIS A 236 -15.86 -17.06 -6.80
N LYS A 237 -17.01 -16.82 -7.44
CA LYS A 237 -18.23 -17.60 -7.20
C LYS A 237 -18.01 -19.07 -7.58
N ALA A 238 -17.40 -19.32 -8.75
CA ALA A 238 -17.06 -20.68 -9.19
C ALA A 238 -16.07 -21.37 -8.22
N ASP A 239 -15.10 -20.63 -7.69
CA ASP A 239 -14.12 -21.14 -6.71
C ASP A 239 -14.66 -21.22 -5.26
N ARG A 240 -15.94 -20.90 -5.04
CA ARG A 240 -16.58 -20.85 -3.71
C ARG A 240 -15.86 -19.93 -2.71
N ARG A 241 -15.27 -18.84 -3.21
CA ARG A 241 -14.64 -17.75 -2.45
C ARG A 241 -15.65 -16.63 -2.22
N GLU A 242 -16.67 -16.92 -1.41
CA GLU A 242 -17.84 -16.04 -1.20
C GLU A 242 -17.46 -14.68 -0.59
N ASP A 243 -16.39 -14.62 0.20
CA ASP A 243 -15.84 -13.39 0.77
C ASP A 243 -15.37 -12.43 -0.32
N ILE A 244 -14.51 -12.91 -1.21
CA ILE A 244 -13.96 -12.11 -2.30
C ILE A 244 -15.03 -11.79 -3.35
N PHE A 245 -15.92 -12.74 -3.63
CA PHE A 245 -17.08 -12.52 -4.51
C PHE A 245 -17.88 -11.27 -4.11
N ARG A 246 -18.18 -11.11 -2.81
CA ARG A 246 -18.92 -9.95 -2.30
C ARG A 246 -18.13 -8.65 -2.44
N ASP A 247 -16.82 -8.68 -2.21
CA ASP A 247 -15.98 -7.48 -2.33
C ASP A 247 -16.05 -6.87 -3.74
N TYR A 248 -16.13 -7.70 -4.78
CA TYR A 248 -16.34 -7.21 -6.16
C TYR A 248 -17.73 -6.64 -6.40
N TRP A 249 -18.79 -7.23 -5.83
CA TRP A 249 -20.13 -6.64 -5.93
C TRP A 249 -20.26 -5.31 -5.19
N ILE A 250 -19.55 -5.15 -4.06
CA ILE A 250 -19.45 -3.85 -3.39
C ILE A 250 -18.76 -2.83 -4.30
N ILE A 251 -17.67 -3.20 -4.97
CA ILE A 251 -17.00 -2.32 -5.94
C ILE A 251 -17.95 -1.92 -7.07
N VAL A 252 -18.71 -2.87 -7.64
CA VAL A 252 -19.70 -2.57 -8.70
C VAL A 252 -20.72 -1.54 -8.22
N LEU A 253 -21.30 -1.75 -7.04
CA LEU A 253 -22.28 -0.83 -6.45
C LEU A 253 -21.68 0.55 -6.19
N ASP A 254 -20.45 0.62 -5.70
CA ASP A 254 -19.78 1.90 -5.42
C ASP A 254 -19.52 2.69 -6.72
N TYR A 255 -19.13 2.01 -7.82
CA TYR A 255 -18.97 2.67 -9.12
C TYR A 255 -20.32 3.14 -9.69
N GLU A 256 -21.35 2.32 -9.64
CA GLU A 256 -22.69 2.71 -10.10
C GLU A 256 -23.24 3.90 -9.30
N GLN A 257 -23.05 3.89 -7.98
CA GLN A 257 -23.42 4.99 -7.12
C GLN A 257 -22.71 6.30 -7.53
N GLN A 258 -21.42 6.25 -7.85
CA GLN A 258 -20.65 7.41 -8.32
C GLN A 258 -21.14 7.91 -9.70
N LEU A 259 -21.56 7.01 -10.57
CA LEU A 259 -22.10 7.35 -11.90
C LEU A 259 -23.58 7.77 -11.87
N GLY A 260 -24.26 7.65 -10.72
CA GLY A 260 -25.70 7.89 -10.61
C GLY A 260 -26.55 6.83 -11.33
N ILE A 261 -26.01 5.62 -11.50
CA ILE A 261 -26.65 4.48 -12.16
C ILE A 261 -27.14 3.49 -11.09
N GLN A 262 -28.20 2.72 -11.37
CA GLN A 262 -28.75 1.70 -10.47
C GLN A 262 -28.98 0.34 -11.15
N GLU A 263 -28.35 0.13 -12.31
CA GLU A 263 -28.60 -1.03 -13.18
C GLU A 263 -28.38 -2.37 -12.46
N ASN A 264 -27.34 -2.46 -11.62
CA ASN A 264 -26.99 -3.71 -10.93
C ASN A 264 -27.40 -3.74 -9.47
N GLN A 265 -28.12 -2.74 -8.95
CA GLN A 265 -28.39 -2.61 -7.53
C GLN A 265 -29.13 -3.83 -6.95
N GLN A 266 -30.27 -4.19 -7.54
CA GLN A 266 -31.06 -5.34 -7.09
C GLN A 266 -30.29 -6.65 -7.25
N LYS A 267 -29.62 -6.84 -8.39
CA LYS A 267 -28.84 -8.05 -8.66
C LYS A 267 -27.71 -8.22 -7.63
N ALA A 268 -26.93 -7.17 -7.38
CA ALA A 268 -25.82 -7.20 -6.42
C ALA A 268 -26.32 -7.54 -5.01
N HIS A 269 -27.43 -6.95 -4.57
CA HIS A 269 -28.02 -7.22 -3.26
C HIS A 269 -28.46 -8.69 -3.11
N VAL A 270 -29.11 -9.25 -4.13
CA VAL A 270 -29.48 -10.68 -4.16
C VAL A 270 -28.24 -11.56 -4.11
N GLU A 271 -27.28 -11.33 -5.01
CA GLU A 271 -26.05 -12.11 -5.10
C GLU A 271 -25.24 -12.07 -3.80
N MET A 272 -25.08 -10.89 -3.19
CA MET A 272 -24.44 -10.74 -1.89
C MET A 272 -25.19 -11.50 -0.79
N GLY A 273 -26.52 -11.41 -0.75
CA GLY A 273 -27.34 -12.12 0.23
C GLY A 273 -27.19 -13.64 0.10
N GLU A 274 -27.29 -14.18 -1.10
CA GLU A 274 -27.10 -15.60 -1.37
C GLU A 274 -25.68 -16.09 -1.04
N SER A 275 -24.65 -15.26 -1.27
CA SER A 275 -23.27 -15.63 -0.94
C SER A 275 -23.05 -15.85 0.56
N TYR A 276 -23.77 -15.13 1.42
CA TYR A 276 -23.72 -15.36 2.87
C TYR A 276 -24.36 -16.70 3.22
N LEU A 277 -25.47 -17.05 2.57
CA LEU A 277 -26.12 -18.35 2.77
C LEU A 277 -25.21 -19.51 2.30
N ARG A 278 -24.59 -19.38 1.12
CA ARG A 278 -23.60 -20.37 0.63
C ARG A 278 -22.40 -20.51 1.57
N GLN A 279 -21.96 -19.43 2.21
CA GLN A 279 -20.86 -19.49 3.17
C GLN A 279 -21.24 -20.26 4.45
N ILE A 280 -22.50 -20.16 4.91
CA ILE A 280 -23.02 -20.97 6.01
C ILE A 280 -22.97 -22.45 5.64
N GLU A 281 -23.45 -22.81 4.45
CA GLU A 281 -23.43 -24.20 3.96
C GLU A 281 -22.00 -24.78 3.91
N ILE A 282 -21.03 -23.99 3.43
CA ILE A 282 -19.61 -24.38 3.41
C ILE A 282 -19.08 -24.65 4.82
N GLN A 283 -19.45 -23.83 5.81
CA GLN A 283 -19.01 -24.00 7.19
C GLN A 283 -19.64 -25.23 7.86
N ILE A 284 -20.94 -25.45 7.63
CA ILE A 284 -21.65 -26.65 8.10
C ILE A 284 -20.99 -27.90 7.52
N ALA A 285 -20.72 -27.93 6.22
CA ALA A 285 -20.07 -29.06 5.55
C ALA A 285 -18.65 -29.34 6.08
N ARG A 286 -17.95 -28.33 6.61
CA ARG A 286 -16.62 -28.46 7.22
C ARG A 286 -16.65 -28.86 8.70
N GLY A 287 -17.83 -29.05 9.30
CA GLY A 287 -17.97 -29.41 10.71
C GLY A 287 -17.56 -28.29 11.68
N GLY A 288 -17.57 -27.03 11.25
CA GLY A 288 -17.22 -25.88 12.09
C GLY A 288 -18.32 -25.54 13.11
N PRO A 289 -18.01 -24.73 14.15
CA PRO A 289 -19.02 -24.23 15.09
C PRO A 289 -20.02 -23.33 14.35
N VAL A 290 -21.26 -23.82 14.20
CA VAL A 290 -22.23 -23.23 13.27
C VAL A 290 -22.97 -22.04 13.88
N ASN A 291 -23.28 -22.05 15.17
CA ASN A 291 -24.37 -21.23 15.69
C ASN A 291 -24.12 -19.71 15.64
N SER A 292 -22.95 -19.23 16.08
CA SER A 292 -22.67 -17.78 16.13
C SER A 292 -22.33 -17.20 14.76
N ILE A 293 -21.55 -17.92 13.95
CA ILE A 293 -21.15 -17.47 12.62
C ILE A 293 -22.34 -17.54 11.64
N ALA A 294 -23.16 -18.59 11.72
CA ALA A 294 -24.37 -18.68 10.91
C ALA A 294 -25.36 -17.58 11.26
N ALA A 295 -25.57 -17.27 12.55
CA ALA A 295 -26.44 -16.16 12.95
C ALA A 295 -25.97 -14.81 12.37
N GLU A 296 -24.67 -14.51 12.41
CA GLU A 296 -24.12 -13.28 11.82
C GLU A 296 -24.28 -13.26 10.29
N HIS A 297 -23.99 -14.37 9.60
CA HIS A 297 -24.16 -14.45 8.14
C HIS A 297 -25.63 -14.38 7.73
N THR A 298 -26.57 -14.98 8.47
CA THR A 298 -28.01 -14.82 8.22
C THR A 298 -28.45 -13.37 8.39
N LYS A 299 -27.98 -12.69 9.45
CA LYS A 299 -28.23 -11.25 9.64
C LYS A 299 -27.70 -10.43 8.46
N ARG A 300 -26.48 -10.70 8.00
CA ARG A 300 -25.86 -10.04 6.84
C ARG A 300 -26.61 -10.33 5.54
N ALA A 301 -27.13 -11.55 5.36
CA ALA A 301 -27.95 -11.91 4.20
C ALA A 301 -29.25 -11.09 4.17
N ILE A 302 -29.97 -10.98 5.30
CA ILE A 302 -31.19 -10.16 5.42
C ILE A 302 -30.89 -8.69 5.10
N ILE A 303 -29.81 -8.15 5.66
CA ILE A 303 -29.32 -6.79 5.37
C ILE A 303 -29.05 -6.60 3.87
N ALA A 304 -28.38 -7.57 3.23
CA ALA A 304 -28.11 -7.50 1.80
C ALA A 304 -29.40 -7.54 0.97
N PHE A 305 -30.32 -8.48 1.24
CA PHE A 305 -31.58 -8.63 0.49
C PHE A 305 -32.51 -7.43 0.61
N THR A 306 -32.50 -6.75 1.75
CA THR A 306 -33.38 -5.58 1.98
C THR A 306 -32.81 -4.29 1.38
N GLY A 307 -31.59 -4.31 0.85
CA GLY A 307 -30.89 -3.11 0.38
C GLY A 307 -30.60 -2.09 1.49
N HIS A 308 -30.93 -2.41 2.75
CA HIS A 308 -30.65 -1.57 3.90
C HIS A 308 -29.18 -1.71 4.24
N GLN A 309 -28.35 -0.81 3.72
CA GLN A 309 -26.99 -0.71 4.23
C GLN A 309 -27.07 -0.22 5.69
N GLY A 310 -26.89 -1.14 6.64
CA GLY A 310 -26.47 -0.75 7.98
C GLY A 310 -25.23 0.14 7.90
N PRO A 311 -24.91 0.94 8.93
CA PRO A 311 -23.80 1.88 8.89
C PRO A 311 -22.56 1.17 8.34
N ARG A 312 -22.09 1.62 7.17
CA ARG A 312 -20.85 1.10 6.59
C ARG A 312 -19.78 1.31 7.66
N PRO A 313 -18.93 0.31 8.00
CA PRO A 313 -17.73 0.61 8.76
C PRO A 313 -17.02 1.73 8.03
N CYS A 314 -16.83 2.86 8.71
CA CYS A 314 -16.38 4.11 8.10
C CYS A 314 -15.14 3.84 7.23
N SER A 315 -15.30 3.85 5.91
CA SER A 315 -14.20 4.19 5.04
C SER A 315 -13.99 5.69 5.24
N CYS A 316 -12.81 6.05 5.72
CA CYS A 316 -12.42 7.43 5.99
C CYS A 316 -12.77 8.27 4.75
N LYS A 317 -13.76 9.16 4.88
CA LYS A 317 -14.12 10.11 3.83
C LYS A 317 -12.93 11.03 3.63
N GLY A 318 -12.16 10.79 2.56
CA GLY A 318 -11.30 11.82 1.99
C GLY A 318 -12.19 12.99 1.58
N THR A 319 -12.08 14.11 2.28
CA THR A 319 -12.70 15.37 1.88
C THR A 319 -12.16 15.75 0.51
N SER A 320 -13.00 15.71 -0.50
CA SER A 320 -12.73 16.36 -1.79
C SER A 320 -12.87 17.87 -1.62
N PRO A 321 -11.86 18.69 -1.96
CA PRO A 321 -12.10 20.07 -2.30
C PRO A 321 -12.08 20.17 -3.83
N LEU A 322 -13.26 20.03 -4.45
CA LEU A 322 -13.52 20.73 -5.70
C LEU A 322 -13.60 22.21 -5.35
N GLY A 323 -12.62 22.97 -5.82
CA GLY A 323 -12.71 24.41 -5.98
C GLY A 323 -12.66 24.69 -7.47
N ASP A 324 -13.84 24.91 -8.07
CA ASP A 324 -13.97 25.58 -9.35
C ASP A 324 -13.46 27.01 -9.19
N THR A 325 -12.34 27.34 -9.85
CA THR A 325 -12.04 28.64 -10.47
C THR A 325 -10.86 28.50 -11.41
#